data_AF-A0A920T8R2-F1
#
_entry.id   AF-A0A920T8R2-F1
#
_cell.length_a   1.000
_cell.length_b   1.000
_cell.length_c   1.000
_cell.angle_alpha   90.00
_cell.angle_beta   90.00
_cell.angle_gamma   90.00
#
_symmetry.space_group_name_H-M   'P 1'
#
loop_
_entity.id
_entity.type
_entity.pdbx_description
1 polymer ?
#
loop_
_entity_poly.entity_id
_entity_poly.type
_entity_poly.pdbx_seq_one_letter_code
_entity_poly.pdbx_strand_id
1 'polypeptide(L)' 'MRQQIGFLMQLVVLTLLPFLIIWQLNFGMPLIWMPILTLTGIVLFTLGTRLRGDRA' A
#
# COMPACT_ATOMS: atom_id res chain seq x y z
N MET A 1 -7.01 -17.59 -10.48
CA MET A 1 -7.45 -16.71 -9.37
C MET A 1 -6.30 -15.99 -8.65
N ARG A 2 -5.17 -16.63 -8.32
CA ARG A 2 -4.02 -15.96 -7.67
C ARG A 2 -3.49 -14.72 -8.41
N GLN A 3 -3.49 -14.77 -9.74
CA GLN A 3 -3.04 -13.66 -10.58
C GLN A 3 -4.00 -12.46 -10.59
N GLN A 4 -5.32 -12.70 -10.50
CA GLN A 4 -6.33 -11.64 -10.34
C GLN A 4 -6.23 -10.98 -8.95
N ILE A 5 -5.93 -11.76 -7.91
CA ILE A 5 -5.69 -11.23 -6.56
C ILE A 5 -4.45 -10.33 -6.55
N GLY A 6 -3.36 -10.78 -7.19
CA GLY A 6 -2.14 -9.97 -7.32
C GLY A 6 -2.38 -8.67 -8.11
N PHE A 7 -3.22 -8.71 -9.15
CA PHE A 7 -3.59 -7.52 -9.91
C PHE A 7 -4.43 -6.54 -9.08
N LEU A 8 -5.47 -7.04 -8.39
CA LEU A 8 -6.31 -6.23 -7.51
C LEU A 8 -5.49 -5.58 -6.39
N MET A 9 -4.55 -6.31 -5.77
CA MET A 9 -3.67 -5.74 -4.76
C MET A 9 -2.77 -4.62 -5.31
N GLN A 10 -2.25 -4.74 -6.53
CA GLN A 10 -1.49 -3.65 -7.16
C GLN A 10 -2.37 -2.43 -7.46
N LEU A 11 -3.60 -2.65 -7.92
CA LEU A 11 -4.55 -1.59 -8.22
C LEU A 11 -4.92 -0.82 -6.94
N VAL A 12 -5.15 -1.53 -5.84
CA VAL A 12 -5.34 -0.95 -4.51
C VAL A 12 -4.12 -0.14 -4.11
N VAL A 13 -2.90 -0.66 -4.18
CA VAL A 13 -1.69 0.09 -3.80
C VAL A 13 -1.53 1.38 -4.63
N LEU A 14 -1.72 1.29 -5.95
CA LEU A 14 -1.60 2.43 -6.86
C LEU A 14 -2.63 3.53 -6.62
N THR A 15 -3.83 3.17 -6.15
CA THR A 15 -4.91 4.14 -5.86
C THR A 15 -4.86 4.67 -4.43
N LEU A 16 -4.45 3.82 -3.49
CA LEU A 16 -4.47 4.12 -2.06
C LEU A 16 -3.27 5.00 -1.66
N LEU A 17 -2.11 4.88 -2.34
CA LEU A 17 -0.97 5.78 -2.15
C LEU A 17 -1.29 7.26 -2.41
N PRO A 18 -1.74 7.67 -3.62
CA PRO A 18 -2.05 9.07 -3.88
C PRO A 18 -3.21 9.58 -3.01
N PHE A 19 -4.19 8.74 -2.71
CA PHE A 19 -5.28 9.09 -1.82
C PHE A 19 -4.78 9.41 -0.40
N LEU A 20 -3.92 8.56 0.17
CA LEU A 20 -3.32 8.79 1.49
C LEU A 20 -2.46 10.06 1.53
N ILE A 21 -1.71 10.34 0.46
CA ILE A 21 -0.90 11.56 0.36
C ILE A 21 -1.80 12.80 0.36
N ILE A 22 -2.87 12.81 -0.44
CA ILE A 22 -3.83 13.93 -0.48
C ILE A 22 -4.50 14.11 0.88
N TRP A 23 -4.91 13.02 1.52
CA TRP A 23 -5.50 13.06 2.86
C TRP A 23 -4.52 13.60 3.91
N GLN A 24 -3.23 13.20 3.84
CA GLN A 24 -2.16 13.73 4.68
C GLN A 24 -1.98 15.24 4.53
N LEU A 25 -2.00 15.75 3.31
CA LEU A 25 -1.83 17.18 3.03
C LEU A 25 -3.03 18.02 3.50
N ASN A 26 -4.25 17.48 3.39
CA ASN A 26 -5.47 18.21 3.78
C ASN A 26 -5.71 18.24 5.30
N PHE A 27 -5.36 17.17 6.02
CA PHE A 27 -5.66 17.05 7.45
C PHE A 27 -4.49 17.43 8.38
N GLY A 28 -3.37 17.90 7.85
CA GLY A 28 -2.24 18.39 8.66
C GLY A 28 -1.75 17.31 9.63
N MET A 29 -1.53 16.10 9.12
CA MET A 29 -1.32 14.92 9.96
C MET A 29 -0.05 15.04 10.83
N PRO A 30 -0.10 14.67 12.12
CA PRO A 30 1.08 14.68 12.97
C PRO A 30 2.22 13.85 12.34
N LEU A 31 3.47 14.33 12.42
CA LEU A 31 4.65 13.69 11.80
C LEU A 31 4.77 12.18 12.12
N ILE A 32 4.22 11.73 13.25
CA ILE A 32 4.25 10.32 13.67
C ILE A 32 3.40 9.39 12.80
N TRP A 33 2.39 9.91 12.10
CA TRP A 33 1.54 9.12 11.23
C TRP A 33 2.17 8.81 9.88
N MET A 34 3.13 9.64 9.42
CA MET A 34 3.91 9.36 8.21
C MET A 34 4.62 8.00 8.29
N PRO A 35 5.47 7.70 9.29
CA PRO A 35 6.18 6.42 9.35
C PRO A 35 5.23 5.24 9.57
N ILE A 36 4.10 5.41 10.28
CA ILE A 36 3.09 4.36 10.47
C ILE A 36 2.47 3.96 9.13
N LEU A 37 2.09 4.94 8.30
CA LEU A 37 1.52 4.68 6.98
C LEU A 37 2.57 4.08 6.02
N THR A 38 3.83 4.51 6.10
CA THR A 38 4.92 3.89 5.33
C THR A 38 5.14 2.43 5.72
N LEU A 39 5.18 2.12 7.02
CA LEU A 39 5.29 0.73 7.52
C LEU A 39 4.11 -0.12 7.06
N THR A 40 2.90 0.43 7.13
CA THR A 40 1.68 -0.26 6.67
C THR A 40 1.75 -0.55 5.16
N GLY A 41 2.21 0.42 4.37
CA GLY A 41 2.44 0.25 2.93
C GLY A 41 3.47 -0.83 2.60
N ILE A 42 4.59 -0.88 3.34
CA ILE A 42 5.62 -1.92 3.19
C ILE A 42 5.05 -3.32 3.49
N VAL A 43 4.27 -3.47 4.56
CA VAL A 43 3.66 -4.75 4.93
C VAL A 43 2.67 -5.21 3.85
N LEU A 44 1.78 -4.31 3.40
CA LEU A 44 0.81 -4.61 2.34
C LEU A 44 1.50 -4.95 1.02
N PHE A 45 2.56 -4.22 0.66
CA PHE A 45 3.35 -4.50 -0.54
C PHE A 45 4.03 -5.86 -0.45
N THR A 46 4.66 -6.18 0.68
CA THR A 46 5.35 -7.47 0.89
C THR A 46 4.37 -8.64 0.84
N LEU A 47 3.18 -8.50 1.44
CA LEU A 47 2.11 -9.49 1.36
C LEU A 47 1.60 -9.65 -0.07
N GLY A 48 1.40 -8.55 -0.79
CA GLY A 48 0.99 -8.57 -2.19
C GLY A 48 2.00 -9.27 -3.10
N THR A 49 3.29 -9.02 -2.88
CA THR A 49 4.39 -9.67 -3.63
C THR A 49 4.43 -11.18 -3.36
N ARG A 50 4.30 -11.59 -2.09
CA ARG A 50 4.23 -13.03 -1.72
C ARG A 50 3.00 -13.72 -2.31
N LEU A 51 1.85 -13.06 -2.35
CA LEU A 51 0.61 -13.61 -2.90
C LEU A 51 0.61 -13.67 -4.43
N ARG A 52 1.37 -12.79 -5.09
CA ARG A 52 1.55 -12.76 -6.55
C ARG A 52 2.38 -13.95 -7.08
N GLY A 53 3.24 -14.55 -6.26
CA GLY A 53 3.84 -15.86 -6.56
C GLY A 53 5.30 -15.87 -7.02
N ASP A 54 6.12 -14.89 -6.65
CA ASP A 54 7.58 -15.10 -6.55
C ASP A 54 7.83 -15.91 -5.25
N ARG A 55 8.53 -17.05 -5.18
CA ARG A 55 9.74 -17.46 -5.91
C ARG A 55 10.74 -16.32 -6.09
N ALA A 56 11.11 -15.71 -4.97
CA ALA A 56 12.43 -15.11 -4.76
C ALA A 56 13.09 -15.86 -3.60
#